data_AF-R9K639-F1
#
_entry.id   AF-R9K639-F1
#
_cell.length_a   1.000
_cell.length_b   1.000
_cell.length_c   1.000
_cell.angle_alpha   90.00
_cell.angle_beta   90.00
_cell.angle_gamma   90.00
#
_symmetry.space_group_name_H-M   'P 1'
#
loop_
_entity.id
_entity.type
_entity.pdbx_description
1 polymer ?
#
loop_
_entity_poly.entity_id
_entity_poly.type
_entity_poly.pdbx_seq_one_letter_code
_entity_poly.pdbx_strand_id
1 'polypeptide(L)'
;MGYVTYDYYKSIYGEDSMPETDFKRLSWEAFRRVDALTLNKLKFAFPTNEDDVEAVRRCVCKLTWIAGQIEAANKRVSEGQGYIMDESGVFRGKVVSSVSSGSESISYTAKAESGSTLIDAVLSDKAAQERLYRDTVREYLSLVPDSNGVNLLYAGIPYPRRNAPISRPPEDKPVEKPTEPEES
;
A
#
# COMPACT_ATOMS: atom_id res chain seq x y z
N MET A 1 -8.98 -4.80 -12.61
CA MET A 1 -7.65 -5.30 -13.00
C MET A 1 -6.62 -4.61 -12.12
N GLY A 2 -5.68 -5.33 -11.54
CA GLY A 2 -4.58 -4.74 -10.78
C GLY A 2 -3.40 -4.38 -11.69
N TYR A 3 -2.58 -3.41 -11.28
CA TYR A 3 -1.35 -3.02 -11.98
C TYR A 3 -0.14 -3.88 -11.59
N VAL A 4 -0.25 -4.62 -10.49
CA VAL A 4 0.83 -5.36 -9.83
C VAL A 4 0.33 -6.75 -9.41
N THR A 5 1.19 -7.75 -9.56
CA THR A 5 0.98 -9.13 -9.06
C THR A 5 1.69 -9.34 -7.72
N TYR A 6 1.27 -10.36 -6.97
CA TYR A 6 1.90 -10.68 -5.69
C TYR A 6 3.37 -11.10 -5.84
N ASP A 7 3.70 -11.83 -6.91
CA ASP A 7 5.09 -12.25 -7.17
C ASP A 7 6.02 -11.06 -7.43
N TYR A 8 5.53 -10.03 -8.14
CA TYR A 8 6.28 -8.79 -8.32
C TYR A 8 6.42 -8.01 -7.00
N TYR A 9 5.41 -8.01 -6.14
CA TYR A 9 5.53 -7.37 -4.83
C TYR A 9 6.63 -8.03 -3.98
N LYS A 10 6.66 -9.38 -3.95
CA LYS A 10 7.68 -10.15 -3.24
C LYS A 10 9.09 -9.89 -3.75
N SER A 11 9.27 -9.70 -5.06
CA SER A 11 10.61 -9.44 -5.61
C SER A 11 11.22 -8.12 -5.11
N ILE A 12 10.39 -7.14 -4.73
CA ILE A 12 10.84 -5.84 -4.19
C ILE A 12 11.00 -5.86 -2.68
N TYR A 13 10.01 -6.42 -1.96
CA TYR A 13 9.94 -6.29 -0.49
C TYR A 13 10.35 -7.57 0.28
N GLY A 14 10.61 -8.67 -0.43
CA GLY A 14 10.88 -9.97 0.16
C GLY A 14 9.61 -10.75 0.51
N GLU A 15 9.77 -12.07 0.68
CA GLU A 15 8.67 -13.01 0.96
C GLU A 15 8.04 -12.79 2.35
N ASP A 16 8.85 -12.36 3.33
CA ASP A 16 8.42 -12.12 4.70
C ASP A 16 7.66 -10.79 4.90
N SER A 17 7.48 -9.98 3.85
CA SER A 17 6.90 -8.65 4.01
C SER A 17 5.42 -8.67 4.40
N MET A 18 4.61 -9.53 3.78
CA MET A 18 3.16 -9.56 3.96
C MET A 18 2.56 -10.81 3.29
N PRO A 19 1.60 -11.52 3.91
CA PRO A 19 0.94 -12.67 3.29
C PRO A 19 0.08 -12.28 2.08
N GLU A 20 -0.11 -13.21 1.15
CA GLU A 20 -0.87 -12.98 -0.10
C GLU A 20 -2.31 -12.52 0.15
N THR A 21 -2.94 -13.01 1.22
CA THR A 21 -4.32 -12.63 1.59
C THR A 21 -4.44 -11.14 1.91
N ASP A 22 -3.49 -10.60 2.67
CA ASP A 22 -3.44 -9.18 3.00
C ASP A 22 -3.02 -8.36 1.78
N PHE A 23 -2.08 -8.86 0.98
CA PHE A 23 -1.71 -8.22 -0.27
C PHE A 23 -2.93 -8.03 -1.19
N LYS A 24 -3.75 -9.07 -1.40
CA LYS A 24 -4.93 -8.97 -2.27
C LYS A 24 -5.92 -7.91 -1.79
N ARG A 25 -6.15 -7.82 -0.48
CA ARG A 25 -7.05 -6.84 0.12
C ARG A 25 -6.48 -5.41 0.02
N LEU A 26 -5.23 -5.22 0.44
CA LEU A 26 -4.60 -3.91 0.52
C LEU A 26 -4.22 -3.33 -0.85
N SER A 27 -3.77 -4.19 -1.77
CA SER A 27 -3.45 -3.76 -3.15
C SER A 27 -4.69 -3.27 -3.89
N TRP A 28 -5.86 -3.86 -3.65
CA TRP A 28 -7.11 -3.38 -4.23
C TRP A 28 -7.42 -1.94 -3.82
N GLU A 29 -7.25 -1.61 -2.55
CA GLU A 29 -7.39 -0.22 -2.08
C GLU A 29 -6.33 0.70 -2.69
N ALA A 30 -5.08 0.24 -2.78
CA ALA A 30 -4.01 0.99 -3.41
C ALA A 30 -4.32 1.31 -4.89
N PHE A 31 -4.83 0.34 -5.66
CA PHE A 31 -5.26 0.57 -7.04
C PHE A 31 -6.35 1.63 -7.13
N ARG A 32 -7.35 1.58 -6.24
CA ARG A 32 -8.44 2.56 -6.20
C ARG A 32 -7.95 3.97 -5.88
N ARG A 33 -6.98 4.10 -4.97
CA ARG A 33 -6.37 5.39 -4.62
C ARG A 33 -5.59 5.98 -5.80
N VAL A 34 -4.77 5.16 -6.47
CA VAL A 34 -4.02 5.60 -7.67
C VAL A 34 -4.97 5.98 -8.80
N ASP A 35 -6.01 5.19 -9.04
CA ASP A 35 -7.05 5.50 -10.04
C ASP A 35 -7.71 6.85 -9.76
N ALA A 36 -8.07 7.11 -8.50
CA ALA A 36 -8.72 8.36 -8.12
C ALA A 36 -7.82 9.58 -8.38
N LEU A 37 -6.54 9.48 -7.99
CA LEU A 37 -5.58 10.58 -8.15
C LEU A 37 -5.15 10.80 -9.62
N THR A 38 -5.15 9.74 -10.43
CA THR A 38 -4.89 9.81 -11.87
C THR A 38 -6.14 10.04 -12.71
N LEU A 39 -7.29 10.33 -12.09
CA LEU A 39 -8.57 10.54 -12.79
C LEU A 39 -8.96 9.38 -13.73
N ASN A 40 -8.64 8.15 -13.33
CA ASN A 40 -8.83 6.91 -14.08
C ASN A 40 -8.08 6.82 -15.42
N LYS A 41 -7.09 7.69 -15.68
CA LYS A 41 -6.32 7.67 -16.94
C LYS A 41 -5.64 6.34 -17.20
N LEU A 42 -5.12 5.70 -16.16
CA LEU A 42 -4.45 4.39 -16.27
C LEU A 42 -5.34 3.29 -16.88
N LYS A 43 -6.66 3.44 -16.87
CA LYS A 43 -7.58 2.44 -17.45
C LYS A 43 -7.68 2.50 -18.97
N PHE A 44 -7.45 3.68 -19.56
CA PHE A 44 -7.64 3.90 -21.00
C PHE A 44 -6.42 4.48 -21.70
N ALA A 45 -5.45 4.99 -20.95
CA ALA A 45 -4.18 5.54 -21.42
C ALA A 45 -3.07 5.13 -20.46
N PHE A 46 -2.77 3.83 -20.42
CA PHE A 46 -1.66 3.32 -19.61
C PHE A 46 -0.32 3.72 -20.24
N PRO A 47 0.72 4.07 -19.48
CA PRO A 47 2.03 4.44 -20.04
C PRO A 47 2.61 3.34 -20.93
N THR A 48 3.36 3.74 -21.97
CA THR A 48 4.00 2.81 -22.92
C THR A 48 5.49 2.60 -22.62
N ASN A 49 6.14 3.60 -22.03
CA ASN A 49 7.55 3.54 -21.66
C ASN A 49 7.74 2.61 -20.43
N GLU A 50 8.72 1.71 -20.50
CA GLU A 50 8.99 0.72 -19.46
C GLU A 50 9.27 1.38 -18.10
N ASP A 51 10.02 2.48 -18.07
CA ASP A 51 10.34 3.21 -16.83
C ASP A 51 9.08 3.82 -16.19
N ASP A 52 8.17 4.33 -17.01
CA ASP A 52 6.91 4.94 -16.56
C ASP A 52 5.93 3.87 -16.06
N VAL A 53 5.91 2.70 -16.71
CA VAL A 53 5.15 1.53 -16.25
C VAL A 53 5.69 1.03 -14.90
N GLU A 54 7.00 0.95 -14.76
CA GLU A 54 7.69 0.56 -13.53
C GLU A 54 7.39 1.55 -12.40
N ALA A 55 7.36 2.86 -12.68
CA ALA A 55 6.97 3.89 -11.71
C ALA A 55 5.54 3.66 -11.17
N VAL A 56 4.59 3.34 -12.04
CA VAL A 56 3.21 3.00 -11.62
C VAL A 56 3.18 1.74 -10.75
N ARG A 57 3.91 0.69 -11.14
CA ARG A 57 3.99 -0.56 -10.35
C ARG A 57 4.58 -0.31 -8.97
N ARG A 58 5.72 0.37 -8.90
CA ARG A 58 6.39 0.70 -7.63
C ARG A 58 5.54 1.60 -6.74
N CYS A 59 4.81 2.55 -7.32
CA CYS A 59 3.86 3.40 -6.60
C CYS A 59 2.81 2.54 -5.86
N VAL A 60 2.18 1.59 -6.57
CA VAL A 60 1.19 0.69 -5.95
C VAL A 60 1.84 -0.18 -4.88
N CYS A 61 3.00 -0.78 -5.16
CA CYS A 61 3.68 -1.61 -4.17
C CYS A 61 3.97 -0.81 -2.89
N LYS A 62 4.46 0.44 -3.03
CA LYS A 62 4.75 1.31 -1.90
C LYS A 62 3.50 1.66 -1.09
N LEU A 63 2.40 2.01 -1.75
CA LEU A 63 1.12 2.26 -1.07
C LEU A 63 0.61 1.04 -0.31
N THR A 64 0.72 -0.13 -0.93
CA THR A 64 0.32 -1.41 -0.32
C THR A 64 1.17 -1.70 0.91
N TRP A 65 2.48 -1.51 0.82
CA TRP A 65 3.41 -1.65 1.95
C TRP A 65 3.08 -0.67 3.09
N ILE A 66 2.85 0.62 2.78
CA ILE A 66 2.46 1.63 3.79
C ILE A 66 1.16 1.21 4.49
N ALA A 67 0.16 0.74 3.74
CA ALA A 67 -1.09 0.27 4.33
C ALA A 67 -0.88 -0.92 5.28
N GLY A 68 -0.05 -1.89 4.90
CA GLY A 68 0.31 -3.02 5.77
C GLY A 68 1.04 -2.58 7.04
N GLN A 69 1.95 -1.59 6.95
CA GLN A 69 2.64 -1.04 8.12
C GLN A 69 1.67 -0.34 9.08
N ILE A 70 0.70 0.42 8.56
CA ILE A 70 -0.34 1.07 9.37
C ILE A 70 -1.22 0.04 10.08
N GLU A 71 -1.63 -1.04 9.40
CA GLU A 71 -2.41 -2.11 10.03
C GLU A 71 -1.63 -2.85 11.10
N ALA A 72 -0.36 -3.18 10.83
CA ALA A 72 0.51 -3.81 11.81
C ALA A 72 0.70 -2.92 13.04
N ALA A 73 0.85 -1.61 12.86
CA ALA A 73 0.94 -0.66 13.97
C ALA A 73 -0.38 -0.54 14.75
N ASN A 74 -1.53 -0.49 14.06
CA ASN A 74 -2.85 -0.48 14.70
C ASN A 74 -3.10 -1.74 15.53
N LYS A 75 -2.68 -2.90 15.03
CA LYS A 75 -2.77 -4.17 15.74
C LYS A 75 -1.90 -4.16 17.01
N ARG A 76 -0.66 -3.68 16.92
CA ARG A 76 0.22 -3.54 18.11
C ARG A 76 -0.35 -2.59 19.16
N VAL A 77 -0.95 -1.48 18.76
CA VAL A 77 -1.62 -0.57 19.71
C VAL A 77 -2.82 -1.25 20.37
N SER A 78 -3.65 -1.94 19.59
CA SER A 78 -4.83 -2.66 20.10
C SER A 78 -4.45 -3.80 21.05
N GLU A 79 -3.39 -4.56 20.74
CA GLU A 79 -2.87 -5.65 21.59
C GLU A 79 -2.10 -5.11 22.80
N GLY A 80 -1.39 -3.99 22.65
CA GLY A 80 -0.70 -3.28 23.73
C GLY A 80 -1.64 -2.70 24.77
N GLN A 81 -2.87 -2.37 24.37
CA GLN A 81 -3.98 -1.95 25.24
C GLN A 81 -4.67 -3.13 25.99
N GLY A 82 -4.18 -4.37 25.82
CA GLY A 82 -4.80 -5.59 26.36
C GLY A 82 -5.19 -5.51 27.84
N TYR A 83 -6.19 -6.28 28.27
CA TYR A 83 -6.60 -6.37 29.67
C TYR A 83 -5.89 -7.57 30.32
N ILE A 84 -5.36 -7.40 31.54
CA ILE A 84 -4.91 -8.51 32.40
C ILE A 84 -6.13 -8.98 33.20
N MET A 85 -6.43 -10.27 33.13
CA MET A 85 -7.33 -10.91 34.10
C MET A 85 -6.51 -11.29 35.32
N ASP A 86 -6.85 -10.75 36.49
CA ASP A 86 -6.37 -11.29 37.77
C ASP A 86 -7.06 -12.63 38.06
N GLU A 87 -6.46 -13.47 38.91
CA GLU A 87 -7.00 -14.76 39.39
C GLU A 87 -8.39 -14.64 40.06
N SER A 88 -8.86 -13.42 40.32
CA SER A 88 -10.17 -13.07 40.86
C SER A 88 -11.21 -12.68 39.78
N GLY A 89 -10.90 -12.81 38.48
CA GLY A 89 -11.87 -12.66 37.38
C GLY A 89 -12.18 -11.21 36.98
N VAL A 90 -11.42 -10.23 37.46
CA VAL A 90 -11.60 -8.80 37.14
C VAL A 90 -10.69 -8.41 35.97
N PHE A 91 -11.28 -7.84 34.92
CA PHE A 91 -10.55 -7.25 33.80
C PHE A 91 -9.87 -5.94 34.23
N ARG A 92 -8.53 -5.89 34.31
CA ARG A 92 -7.78 -4.64 34.47
C ARG A 92 -7.10 -4.27 33.15
N GLY A 93 -7.34 -3.07 32.62
CA GLY A 93 -6.60 -2.59 31.44
C GLY A 93 -5.11 -2.55 31.74
N LYS A 94 -4.26 -3.09 30.84
CA LYS A 94 -2.78 -3.13 30.99
C LYS A 94 -2.12 -1.75 30.96
N VAL A 95 -2.89 -0.68 30.74
CA VAL A 95 -2.41 0.68 30.94
C VAL A 95 -2.46 1.02 32.44
N VAL A 96 -1.47 0.53 33.19
CA VAL A 96 -1.23 0.99 34.56
C VAL A 96 -0.57 2.37 34.46
N SER A 97 -1.37 3.43 34.40
CA SER A 97 -0.86 4.81 34.41
C SER A 97 -0.49 5.31 35.81
N SER A 98 -0.83 4.57 36.89
CA SER A 98 -0.23 4.75 38.21
C SER A 98 -0.66 3.64 39.17
N VAL A 99 0.28 3.09 39.94
CA VAL A 99 -0.02 2.45 41.23
C VAL A 99 0.61 3.33 42.29
N SER A 100 -0.19 4.17 42.95
CA SER A 100 0.26 4.93 44.10
C SER A 100 0.24 4.00 45.32
N SER A 101 1.39 3.44 45.67
CA SER A 101 1.59 2.79 46.97
C SER A 101 2.92 3.30 47.54
N GLY A 102 2.82 4.23 48.50
CA GLY A 102 3.86 4.58 49.46
C GLY A 102 5.30 4.77 48.95
N SER A 103 5.68 6.03 48.77
CA SER A 103 7.05 6.57 48.91
C SER A 103 8.19 6.18 47.95
N GLU A 104 8.04 5.27 46.99
CA GLU A 104 9.08 5.05 45.96
C GLU A 104 8.52 5.08 44.54
N SER A 105 8.67 6.22 43.87
CA SER A 105 8.24 6.42 42.49
C SER A 105 9.24 5.77 41.52
N ILE A 106 9.01 4.51 41.14
CA ILE A 106 9.75 3.92 40.02
C ILE A 106 9.02 4.27 38.72
N SER A 107 9.50 5.33 38.07
CA SER A 107 9.03 5.70 36.73
C SER A 107 9.69 4.80 35.69
N TYR A 108 9.07 3.67 35.36
CA TYR A 108 9.41 2.97 34.12
C TYR A 108 8.71 3.69 32.97
N THR A 109 9.37 4.72 32.41
CA THR A 109 9.05 5.06 31.02
C THR A 109 9.44 3.83 30.22
N ALA A 110 8.44 3.04 29.80
CA ALA A 110 8.57 2.27 28.57
C ALA A 110 8.69 3.29 27.43
N LYS A 111 9.83 3.99 27.36
CA LYS A 111 10.36 4.44 26.09
C LYS A 111 10.64 3.13 25.36
N ALA A 112 9.63 2.62 24.67
CA ALA A 112 9.92 1.93 23.44
C ALA A 112 10.81 2.91 22.67
N GLU A 113 12.08 2.58 22.53
CA GLU A 113 13.03 3.24 21.63
C GLU A 113 12.63 3.01 20.16
N SER A 114 11.33 2.96 19.88
CA SER A 114 10.78 3.14 18.55
C SER A 114 10.77 4.64 18.33
N GLY A 115 11.88 5.19 17.85
CA GLY A 115 11.92 6.56 17.35
C GLY A 115 10.68 6.77 16.48
N SER A 116 9.85 7.75 16.84
CA SER A 116 8.52 7.98 16.25
C SER A 116 8.59 7.86 14.73
N THR A 117 8.13 6.74 14.19
CA THR A 117 8.17 6.54 12.74
C THR A 117 7.10 7.42 12.11
N LEU A 118 7.24 7.76 10.83
CA LEU A 118 6.18 8.46 10.10
C LEU A 118 4.83 7.72 10.20
N ILE A 119 4.86 6.40 10.40
CA ILE A 119 3.68 5.55 10.60
C ILE A 119 3.01 5.82 11.95
N ASP A 120 3.78 6.01 13.04
CA ASP A 120 3.23 6.31 14.36
C ASP A 120 2.55 7.68 14.39
N ALA A 121 3.10 8.66 13.65
CA ALA A 121 2.53 9.99 13.54
C ALA A 121 1.18 10.02 12.79
N VAL A 122 1.00 9.17 11.78
CA VAL A 122 -0.26 9.11 11.00
C VAL A 122 -1.30 8.16 11.57
N LEU A 123 -0.94 7.31 12.54
CA LEU A 123 -1.79 6.25 13.06
C LEU A 123 -3.12 6.77 13.64
N SER A 124 -3.06 7.89 14.34
CA SER A 124 -4.22 8.51 15.02
C SER A 124 -4.88 9.63 14.21
N ASP A 125 -4.28 10.03 13.09
CA ASP A 125 -4.75 11.13 12.25
C ASP A 125 -5.03 10.67 10.82
N LYS A 126 -6.33 10.48 10.53
CA LYS A 126 -6.82 10.07 9.22
C LYS A 126 -6.47 11.09 8.11
N ALA A 127 -6.43 12.38 8.42
CA ALA A 127 -6.06 13.39 7.44
C ALA A 127 -4.57 13.32 7.11
N ALA A 128 -3.72 13.07 8.11
CA ALA A 128 -2.29 12.84 7.90
C ALA A 128 -2.03 11.54 7.11
N GLN A 129 -2.81 10.48 7.36
CA GLN A 129 -2.74 9.24 6.58
C GLN A 129 -3.11 9.46 5.10
N GLU A 130 -4.21 10.16 4.82
CA GLU A 130 -4.60 10.49 3.44
C GLU A 130 -3.56 11.37 2.73
N ARG A 131 -2.96 12.32 3.48
CA ARG A 131 -1.85 13.13 2.96
C ARG A 131 -0.63 12.28 2.62
N LEU A 132 -0.24 11.34 3.49
CA LEU A 132 0.88 10.43 3.23
C LEU A 132 0.68 9.62 1.94
N TYR A 133 -0.51 9.05 1.74
CA TYR A 133 -0.82 8.32 0.51
C TYR A 133 -0.74 9.22 -0.73
N ARG A 134 -1.32 10.42 -0.66
CA ARG A 134 -1.29 11.39 -1.76
C ARG A 134 0.13 11.87 -2.08
N ASP A 135 0.94 12.10 -1.07
CA ASP A 135 2.33 12.54 -1.23
C ASP A 135 3.19 11.41 -1.81
N THR A 136 2.96 10.15 -1.40
CA THR A 136 3.59 8.97 -2.02
C THR A 136 3.23 8.86 -3.50
N VAL A 137 1.95 9.02 -3.86
CA VAL A 137 1.54 8.99 -5.28
C VAL A 137 2.20 10.11 -6.09
N ARG A 138 2.33 11.30 -5.50
CA ARG A 138 3.04 12.41 -6.14
C ARG A 138 4.52 12.13 -6.33
N GLU A 139 5.17 11.54 -5.36
CA GLU A 139 6.59 11.21 -5.45
C GLU A 139 6.88 10.31 -6.66
N TYR A 140 6.07 9.27 -6.86
CA TYR A 140 6.28 8.32 -7.96
C TYR A 140 5.72 8.79 -9.31
N LEU A 141 4.56 9.45 -9.32
CA LEU A 141 3.83 9.73 -10.58
C LEU A 141 3.96 11.18 -11.05
N SER A 142 4.77 12.01 -10.37
CA SER A 142 5.08 13.34 -10.87
C SER A 142 5.87 13.24 -12.16
N LEU A 143 5.41 13.99 -13.17
CA LEU A 143 6.02 14.04 -14.51
C LEU A 143 6.03 12.71 -15.27
N VAL A 144 5.28 11.70 -14.81
CA VAL A 144 5.09 10.44 -15.56
C VAL A 144 4.01 10.64 -16.63
N PRO A 145 4.35 10.56 -17.94
CA PRO A 145 3.39 10.69 -19.02
C PRO A 145 2.54 9.43 -19.20
N ASP A 146 1.30 9.62 -19.67
CA ASP A 146 0.45 8.55 -20.18
C ASP A 146 0.83 8.18 -21.63
N SER A 147 0.12 7.22 -22.24
CA SER A 147 0.32 6.87 -23.66
C SER A 147 0.07 8.02 -24.65
N ASN A 148 -0.60 9.10 -24.23
CA ASN A 148 -0.86 10.29 -25.04
C ASN A 148 0.17 11.41 -24.79
N GLY A 149 1.18 11.19 -23.95
CA GLY A 149 2.18 12.18 -23.58
C GLY A 149 1.71 13.21 -22.54
N VAL A 150 0.57 12.97 -21.89
CA VAL A 150 0.01 13.84 -20.84
C VAL A 150 0.33 13.26 -19.47
N ASN A 151 0.89 14.08 -18.58
CA ASN A 151 1.24 13.62 -17.23
C ASN A 151 0.04 13.02 -16.49
N LEU A 152 0.25 11.88 -15.83
CA LEU A 152 -0.80 11.13 -15.13
C LEU A 152 -1.54 12.00 -14.10
N LEU A 153 -0.80 12.82 -13.35
CA LEU A 153 -1.37 13.70 -12.32
C LEU A 153 -1.95 15.03 -12.86
N TYR A 154 -1.89 15.28 -14.18
CA TYR A 154 -2.45 16.50 -14.77
C TYR A 154 -3.98 16.48 -14.80
N ALA A 155 -4.63 17.38 -14.05
CA ALA A 155 -6.10 17.42 -13.98
C ALA A 155 -6.77 18.41 -14.95
N GLY A 156 -6.01 19.04 -15.85
CA GLY A 156 -6.54 20.07 -16.74
C GLY A 156 -7.37 19.52 -17.91
N ILE A 157 -8.28 20.36 -18.40
CA ILE A 157 -9.14 20.12 -19.57
C ILE A 157 -8.65 21.03 -20.69
N PRO A 158 -8.62 20.60 -21.97
CA PRO A 158 -9.10 19.33 -22.50
C PRO A 158 -8.08 18.19 -22.36
N TYR A 159 -8.54 17.04 -21.84
CA TYR A 159 -7.77 15.81 -21.94
C TYR A 159 -8.01 15.18 -23.32
N PRO A 160 -6.97 14.79 -24.07
CA PRO A 160 -7.14 14.14 -25.36
C PRO A 160 -7.85 12.80 -25.17
N ARG A 161 -9.17 12.78 -25.32
CA ARG A 161 -9.96 11.55 -25.43
C ARG A 161 -9.84 11.04 -26.87
N ARG A 162 -8.66 10.57 -27.26
CA ARG A 162 -8.50 9.91 -28.56
C ARG A 162 -8.76 8.41 -28.36
N ASN A 163 -9.58 7.85 -29.22
CA ASN A 163 -9.99 6.44 -29.32
C ASN A 163 -8.79 5.47 -29.37
N ALA A 164 -8.03 5.32 -28.30
CA ALA A 164 -6.95 4.34 -28.23
C ALA A 164 -7.55 2.95 -28.01
N PRO A 165 -7.26 1.96 -28.87
CA PRO A 165 -7.62 0.58 -28.58
C PRO A 165 -6.98 0.22 -27.24
N ILE A 166 -7.74 -0.48 -26.39
CA ILE A 166 -7.38 -0.84 -25.03
C ILE A 166 -6.03 -1.58 -25.08
N SER A 167 -4.92 -0.86 -24.89
CA SER A 167 -3.59 -1.45 -24.74
C SER A 167 -3.53 -1.99 -23.31
N ARG A 168 -4.28 -3.08 -23.12
CA ARG A 168 -4.21 -3.93 -21.93
C ARG A 168 -2.75 -4.40 -21.84
N PRO A 169 -2.11 -4.39 -20.66
CA PRO A 169 -0.82 -5.05 -20.50
C PRO A 169 -0.96 -6.51 -20.98
N PRO A 170 0.06 -7.08 -21.64
CA PRO A 170 -0.03 -8.42 -22.20
C PRO A 170 -0.40 -9.38 -21.07
N GLU A 171 -1.53 -10.06 -21.23
CA GLU A 171 -1.82 -11.24 -20.42
C GLU A 171 -0.76 -12.29 -20.78
N ASP A 172 -0.09 -12.86 -19.78
CA ASP A 172 0.70 -14.09 -19.92
C ASP A 172 -0.23 -15.20 -20.40
N LYS A 173 -0.48 -15.25 -21.71
CA LYS A 173 -1.12 -16.39 -22.34
C LYS A 173 -0.04 -17.46 -22.50
N PRO A 174 -0.29 -18.70 -22.04
CA PRO A 174 0.65 -19.79 -22.30
C PRO A 174 0.84 -19.93 -23.80
N VAL A 175 2.09 -19.95 -24.24
CA VAL A 175 2.47 -20.16 -25.64
C VAL A 175 1.95 -21.52 -26.07
N GLU A 176 0.93 -21.56 -26.93
CA GLU A 176 0.53 -22.78 -27.63
C GLU A 176 1.69 -23.19 -28.53
N LYS A 177 2.30 -24.32 -28.20
CA LYS A 177 3.39 -24.95 -28.96
C LYS A 177 2.82 -25.38 -30.33
N PRO A 178 3.50 -25.13 -31.46
CA PRO A 178 3.04 -25.62 -32.76
C PRO A 178 3.01 -27.15 -32.76
N THR A 179 1.85 -27.73 -33.05
CA THR A 179 1.71 -29.15 -33.38
C THR A 179 2.42 -29.42 -34.70
N GLU A 180 3.47 -30.25 -34.66
CA GLU A 180 4.10 -30.82 -35.86
C GLU A 180 3.06 -31.66 -36.62
N PRO A 181 3.02 -31.60 -37.97
CA PRO A 181 2.14 -32.47 -38.74
C PRO A 181 2.70 -33.90 -38.74
N GLU A 182 1.87 -34.87 -38.36
CA GLU A 182 2.13 -36.29 -38.57
C GLU A 182 2.24 -36.57 -40.08
N GLU A 183 3.43 -36.95 -40.55
CA GLU A 183 3.61 -37.52 -41.88
C GLU A 183 2.93 -38.90 -41.95
N SER A 184 2.12 -39.09 -42.99
CA SER A 184 1.50 -40.38 -43.38
C SER A 184 2.43 -41.21 -44.27
#